data_AF-A0A813NK20-F1
#
_entry.id   AF-A0A813NK20-F1
#
_cell.length_a   1.000
_cell.length_b   1.000
_cell.length_c   1.000
_cell.angle_alpha   90.00
_cell.angle_beta   90.00
_cell.angle_gamma   90.00
#
_symmetry.space_group_name_H-M   'P 1'
#
loop_
_entity.id
_entity.type
_entity.pdbx_description
1 polymer ?
#
loop_
_entity_poly.entity_id
_entity_poly.type
_entity_poly.pdbx_seq_one_letter_code
_entity_poly.pdbx_strand_id
1 'polypeptide(L)'
;MKLSSKLITFTILLIIAFSSFTTILALKEVTSTEYKLLQHLTQNYSKHVRPVKYWNQTQDVFVNIDLKKISNVGEYHQTILIYVRLELNWTDINLSWEPSNFSDIKSIVLPADKIWIPDLHLFNSAAENDRIYPLNVQVSSDGTVKSYPINQLYAHCDFDFSDFPYDTQKCDFLIGNVVEKSKVRIYLTTTVNESRLGKNSEWSFVKLRDRHEFELSVPGTMNKQDWFSSDWSVSMFTLTIKRSAKFYENLFIWPLMFILIIQSCVFILPPTCIERASMGVLLLLTLVIMSLMLDSYTPKNSVSLSVIDNLIGFSMFMVTWSTFVSTLIIGLDKDTFTYRPIPTRLKNILLKYIGKITFKYGTLNKILNKNQNEHEDELETVDTNELLQSSKLPVSDGQTTTSNVSIENLDLNQAKTLLVLINNQLTMFRSRLKEKDNMEENKKDWLIIGYVLDRFCLIIFYVFMFFGLLFIYF
;
A
#
# COMPACT_ATOMS: atom_id res chain seq x y z
N MET A 1 -110.06 -32.54 -7.85
CA MET A 1 -108.62 -32.85 -7.68
C MET A 1 -107.65 -31.97 -8.50
N LYS A 2 -108.06 -30.82 -9.08
CA LYS A 2 -107.18 -29.91 -9.86
C LYS A 2 -106.82 -28.59 -9.15
N LEU A 3 -107.48 -28.26 -8.03
CA LEU A 3 -107.26 -27.00 -7.31
C LEU A 3 -106.10 -27.06 -6.30
N SER A 4 -105.82 -28.23 -5.70
CA SER A 4 -104.73 -28.36 -4.71
C SER A 4 -103.34 -28.33 -5.35
N SER A 5 -103.17 -28.87 -6.56
CA SER A 5 -101.87 -28.88 -7.26
C SER A 5 -101.37 -27.47 -7.60
N LYS A 6 -102.27 -26.54 -7.99
CA LYS A 6 -101.88 -25.15 -8.28
C LYS A 6 -101.54 -24.34 -7.03
N LEU A 7 -102.17 -24.65 -5.89
CA LEU A 7 -101.87 -23.99 -4.61
C LEU A 7 -100.52 -24.47 -4.04
N ILE A 8 -100.21 -25.76 -4.23
CA ILE A 8 -98.92 -26.34 -3.82
C ILE A 8 -97.78 -25.82 -4.71
N THR A 9 -97.97 -25.70 -6.02
CA THR A 9 -96.93 -25.12 -6.88
C THR A 9 -96.71 -23.63 -6.63
N PHE A 10 -97.78 -22.87 -6.33
CA PHE A 10 -97.67 -21.45 -5.98
C PHE A 10 -96.97 -21.24 -4.63
N THR A 11 -97.26 -22.06 -3.62
CA THR A 11 -96.58 -21.99 -2.32
C THR A 11 -95.11 -22.41 -2.40
N ILE A 12 -94.78 -23.43 -3.20
CA ILE A 12 -93.38 -23.82 -3.46
C ILE A 12 -92.63 -22.71 -4.19
N LEU A 13 -93.24 -22.08 -5.21
CA LEU A 13 -92.64 -20.93 -5.91
C LEU A 13 -92.43 -19.73 -4.98
N LEU A 14 -93.37 -19.46 -4.07
CA LEU A 14 -93.22 -18.42 -3.05
C LEU A 14 -92.10 -18.73 -2.07
N ILE A 15 -91.96 -19.99 -1.63
CA ILE A 15 -90.87 -20.40 -0.72
C ILE A 15 -89.51 -20.32 -1.43
N ILE A 16 -89.42 -20.69 -2.71
CA ILE A 16 -88.19 -20.56 -3.50
C ILE A 16 -87.87 -19.08 -3.78
N ALA A 17 -88.89 -18.25 -4.05
CA ALA A 17 -88.71 -16.81 -4.20
C ALA A 17 -88.29 -16.14 -2.88
N PHE A 18 -88.83 -16.57 -1.75
CA PHE A 18 -88.47 -16.04 -0.43
C PHE A 18 -87.07 -16.51 -0.01
N SER A 19 -86.71 -17.77 -0.27
CA SER A 19 -85.38 -18.29 0.04
C SER A 19 -84.29 -17.64 -0.82
N SER A 20 -84.56 -17.44 -2.12
CA SER A 20 -83.67 -16.69 -3.02
C SER A 20 -83.57 -15.21 -2.66
N PHE A 21 -84.65 -14.58 -2.21
CA PHE A 21 -84.61 -13.20 -1.71
C PHE A 21 -83.81 -13.08 -0.41
N THR A 22 -83.93 -14.04 0.51
CA THR A 22 -83.13 -14.06 1.75
C THR A 22 -81.64 -14.36 1.50
N THR A 23 -81.30 -15.18 0.50
CA THR A 23 -79.88 -15.41 0.15
C THR A 23 -79.26 -14.21 -0.57
N ILE A 24 -80.04 -13.47 -1.38
CA ILE A 24 -79.58 -12.22 -2.00
C ILE A 24 -79.40 -11.11 -0.95
N LEU A 25 -80.27 -11.00 0.05
CA LEU A 25 -80.11 -10.07 1.18
C LEU A 25 -78.97 -10.45 2.14
N ALA A 26 -78.60 -11.74 2.20
CA ALA A 26 -77.48 -12.23 3.00
C ALA A 26 -76.10 -12.05 2.33
N LEU A 27 -76.05 -11.68 1.04
CA LEU A 27 -74.83 -11.22 0.36
C LEU A 27 -74.54 -9.75 0.72
N LYS A 28 -74.50 -9.44 2.01
CA LYS A 28 -73.80 -8.23 2.47
C LYS A 28 -72.32 -8.54 2.35
N GLU A 29 -71.68 -8.08 1.27
CA GLU A 29 -70.22 -8.18 1.12
C GLU A 29 -69.58 -7.71 2.43
N VAL A 30 -69.00 -8.65 3.16
CA VAL A 30 -68.20 -8.38 4.36
C VAL A 30 -66.89 -7.79 3.85
N THR A 31 -66.96 -6.54 3.42
CA THR A 31 -65.81 -5.74 3.04
C THR A 31 -65.02 -5.43 4.31
N SER A 32 -63.78 -5.90 4.38
CA SER A 32 -62.87 -5.64 5.49
C SER A 32 -62.85 -4.14 5.81
N THR A 33 -62.92 -3.79 7.10
CA THR A 33 -62.86 -2.38 7.53
C THR A 33 -61.54 -1.72 7.14
N GLU A 34 -60.45 -2.49 7.07
CA GLU A 34 -59.16 -2.06 6.54
C GLU A 34 -59.24 -1.74 5.03
N TYR A 35 -59.98 -2.53 4.27
CA TYR A 35 -60.20 -2.26 2.83
C TYR A 35 -61.00 -0.97 2.62
N LYS A 36 -62.03 -0.74 3.44
CA LYS A 36 -62.80 0.53 3.42
C LYS A 36 -61.93 1.73 3.77
N LEU A 37 -61.06 1.60 4.77
CA LEU A 37 -60.10 2.64 5.13
C LEU A 37 -59.11 2.91 4.00
N LEU A 38 -58.54 1.86 3.40
CA LEU A 38 -57.63 1.99 2.27
C LEU A 38 -58.30 2.69 1.08
N GLN A 39 -59.55 2.34 0.77
CA GLN A 39 -60.33 2.99 -0.27
C GLN A 39 -60.58 4.48 0.06
N HIS A 40 -60.95 4.79 1.31
CA HIS A 40 -61.14 6.16 1.79
C HIS A 40 -59.86 7.01 1.64
N LEU A 41 -58.70 6.46 1.98
CA LEU A 41 -57.43 7.17 1.91
C LEU A 41 -56.88 7.33 0.48
N THR A 42 -57.22 6.44 -0.45
CA THR A 42 -56.61 6.42 -1.79
C THR A 42 -57.48 6.99 -2.90
N GLN A 43 -58.80 7.09 -2.74
CA GLN A 43 -59.72 7.47 -3.81
C GLN A 43 -59.46 8.87 -4.41
N ASN A 44 -59.13 9.86 -3.57
CA ASN A 44 -58.90 11.25 -3.99
C ASN A 44 -57.47 11.72 -3.68
N TYR A 45 -56.55 10.78 -3.51
CA TYR A 45 -55.18 11.08 -3.14
C TYR A 45 -54.30 11.21 -4.39
N SER A 46 -53.50 12.27 -4.47
CA SER A 46 -52.51 12.45 -5.54
C SER A 46 -51.10 12.35 -4.99
N LYS A 47 -50.38 11.28 -5.37
CA LYS A 47 -48.97 11.07 -5.00
C LYS A 47 -47.98 12.07 -5.58
N HIS A 48 -48.40 12.88 -6.55
CA HIS A 48 -47.53 13.87 -7.20
C HIS A 48 -47.57 15.23 -6.48
N VAL A 49 -48.40 15.36 -5.44
CA VAL A 49 -48.58 16.61 -4.70
C VAL A 49 -48.01 16.43 -3.30
N ARG A 50 -47.12 17.34 -2.90
CA ARG A 50 -46.52 17.35 -1.56
C ARG A 50 -47.61 17.52 -0.48
N PRO A 51 -47.59 16.71 0.61
CA PRO A 51 -48.70 16.64 1.55
C PRO A 51 -48.64 17.75 2.62
N VAL A 52 -48.69 19.00 2.18
CA VAL A 52 -48.75 20.19 3.04
C VAL A 52 -50.09 20.91 2.94
N LYS A 53 -50.46 21.61 4.01
CA LYS A 53 -51.71 22.38 4.07
C LYS A 53 -51.66 23.63 3.18
N TYR A 54 -50.52 24.31 3.15
CA TYR A 54 -50.32 25.51 2.35
C TYR A 54 -49.08 25.36 1.46
N TRP A 55 -49.15 25.86 0.23
CA TRP A 55 -48.06 25.76 -0.76
C TRP A 55 -46.71 26.26 -0.24
N ASN A 56 -46.71 27.34 0.55
CA ASN A 56 -45.49 28.00 1.05
C ASN A 56 -44.87 27.32 2.29
N GLN A 57 -45.52 26.29 2.85
CA GLN A 57 -44.91 25.50 3.92
C GLN A 57 -43.88 24.55 3.33
N THR A 58 -42.91 24.13 4.13
CA THR A 58 -41.96 23.08 3.80
C THR A 58 -42.45 21.72 4.31
N GLN A 59 -42.09 20.64 3.63
CA GLN A 59 -42.27 19.28 4.15
C GLN A 59 -41.01 18.87 4.89
N ASP A 60 -41.14 18.49 6.15
CA ASP A 60 -40.00 18.00 6.93
C ASP A 60 -39.92 16.47 6.82
N VAL A 61 -38.71 15.97 6.55
CA VAL A 61 -38.39 14.55 6.40
C VAL A 61 -37.24 14.22 7.33
N PHE A 62 -37.50 13.35 8.29
CA PHE A 62 -36.49 12.86 9.22
C PHE A 62 -35.93 11.55 8.68
N VAL A 63 -34.60 11.47 8.62
CA VAL A 63 -33.86 10.32 8.10
C VAL A 63 -32.88 9.90 9.18
N ASN A 64 -33.11 8.74 9.80
CA ASN A 64 -32.17 8.12 10.71
C ASN A 64 -31.37 7.04 9.96
N ILE A 65 -30.05 7.11 10.03
CA ILE A 65 -29.14 6.18 9.35
C ILE A 65 -28.58 5.19 10.38
N ASP A 66 -28.88 3.91 10.17
CA ASP A 66 -28.38 2.79 10.95
C ASP A 66 -27.41 1.95 10.10
N LEU A 67 -26.11 2.15 10.30
CA LEU A 67 -25.05 1.47 9.56
C LEU A 67 -25.05 -0.03 9.89
N LYS A 68 -25.20 -0.89 8.87
CA LYS A 68 -25.20 -2.35 9.02
C LYS A 68 -23.89 -3.00 8.66
N LYS A 69 -23.27 -2.59 7.56
CA LYS A 69 -22.04 -3.22 7.08
C LYS A 69 -21.29 -2.30 6.13
N ILE A 70 -19.97 -2.28 6.25
CA ILE A 70 -19.07 -1.76 5.21
C ILE A 70 -18.82 -2.91 4.24
N SER A 71 -19.39 -2.82 3.02
CA SER A 71 -19.37 -3.93 2.07
C SER A 71 -18.10 -4.00 1.26
N ASN A 72 -17.76 -2.88 0.62
CA ASN A 72 -16.62 -2.78 -0.28
C ASN A 72 -16.05 -1.37 -0.23
N VAL A 73 -14.74 -1.26 -0.31
CA VAL A 73 -14.01 -0.01 -0.49
C VAL A 73 -13.21 -0.22 -1.76
N GLY A 74 -13.53 0.52 -2.81
CA GLY A 74 -12.84 0.46 -4.10
C GLY A 74 -11.80 1.57 -4.16
N GLU A 75 -10.57 1.28 -3.75
CA GLU A 75 -9.50 2.29 -3.72
C GLU A 75 -9.21 2.84 -5.11
N TYR A 76 -9.11 1.97 -6.13
CA TYR A 76 -8.80 2.34 -7.50
C TYR A 76 -9.80 3.32 -8.12
N HIS A 77 -11.10 3.11 -7.87
CA HIS A 77 -12.18 3.94 -8.39
C HIS A 77 -12.59 5.06 -7.43
N GLN A 78 -11.97 5.15 -6.25
CA GLN A 78 -12.33 6.10 -5.19
C GLN A 78 -13.82 5.99 -4.79
N THR A 79 -14.28 4.75 -4.57
CA THR A 79 -15.68 4.48 -4.22
C THR A 79 -15.82 3.67 -2.94
N ILE A 80 -16.97 3.80 -2.29
CA ILE A 80 -17.32 3.04 -1.10
C ILE A 80 -18.76 2.54 -1.18
N LEU A 81 -18.96 1.27 -0.82
CA LEU A 81 -20.26 0.61 -0.75
C LEU A 81 -20.58 0.24 0.69
N ILE A 82 -21.67 0.80 1.22
CA ILE A 82 -22.17 0.49 2.56
C ILE A 82 -23.61 -0.03 2.52
N TYR A 83 -23.93 -0.91 3.46
CA TYR A 83 -25.30 -1.31 3.76
C TYR A 83 -25.79 -0.51 4.95
N VAL A 84 -26.92 0.17 4.77
CA VAL A 84 -27.59 0.93 5.81
C VAL A 84 -29.04 0.50 5.91
N ARG A 85 -29.59 0.53 7.12
CA ARG A 85 -31.03 0.63 7.31
C ARG A 85 -31.34 2.10 7.47
N LEU A 86 -32.22 2.61 6.64
CA LEU A 86 -32.74 3.96 6.80
C LEU A 86 -34.05 3.87 7.56
N GLU A 87 -34.31 4.81 8.44
CA GLU A 87 -35.61 5.06 9.03
C GLU A 87 -36.07 6.42 8.51
N LEU A 88 -37.04 6.37 7.59
CA LEU A 88 -37.67 7.54 6.99
C LEU A 88 -38.94 7.85 7.78
N ASN A 89 -39.11 9.10 8.17
CA ASN A 89 -40.27 9.57 8.90
C ASN A 89 -40.72 10.95 8.38
N TRP A 90 -41.97 11.04 7.94
CA TRP A 90 -42.60 12.31 7.53
C TRP A 90 -44.10 12.26 7.86
N THR A 91 -44.75 13.42 7.87
CA THR A 91 -46.19 13.52 8.10
C THR A 91 -46.91 13.83 6.80
N ASP A 92 -47.99 13.12 6.53
CA ASP A 92 -48.91 13.37 5.42
C ASP A 92 -50.31 13.70 5.94
N ILE A 93 -50.73 14.96 5.78
CA ILE A 93 -52.02 15.44 6.29
C ILE A 93 -53.23 14.82 5.56
N ASN A 94 -53.06 14.33 4.34
CA ASN A 94 -54.13 13.73 3.57
C ASN A 94 -54.36 12.25 3.94
N LEU A 95 -53.45 11.67 4.72
CA LEU A 95 -53.50 10.27 5.15
C LEU A 95 -53.92 10.11 6.62
N SER A 96 -54.50 11.14 7.26
CA SER A 96 -55.04 11.05 8.62
C SER A 96 -56.49 10.55 8.65
N TRP A 97 -56.87 9.78 9.67
CA TRP A 97 -58.25 9.34 9.89
C TRP A 97 -58.56 9.23 11.39
N GLU A 98 -59.85 9.28 11.73
CA GLU A 98 -60.31 9.04 13.09
C GLU A 98 -60.46 7.51 13.33
N PRO A 99 -59.71 6.89 14.26
CA PRO A 99 -59.76 5.44 14.48
C PRO A 99 -61.16 4.92 14.82
N SER A 100 -61.96 5.71 15.54
CA SER A 100 -63.33 5.33 15.95
C SER A 100 -64.25 5.02 14.77
N ASN A 101 -63.97 5.59 13.59
CA ASN A 101 -64.77 5.37 12.38
C ASN A 101 -64.41 4.06 11.64
N PHE A 102 -63.25 3.48 11.95
CA PHE A 102 -62.69 2.34 11.24
C PHE A 102 -62.23 1.24 12.20
N SER A 103 -63.07 0.88 13.18
CA SER A 103 -62.80 -0.20 14.14
C SER A 103 -61.50 -0.04 14.94
N ASP A 104 -61.17 1.19 15.34
CA ASP A 104 -59.98 1.55 16.11
C ASP A 104 -58.64 1.15 15.46
N ILE A 105 -58.60 1.07 14.12
CA ILE A 105 -57.36 0.86 13.37
C ILE A 105 -56.44 2.09 13.59
N LYS A 106 -55.29 1.86 14.20
CA LYS A 106 -54.29 2.92 14.52
C LYS A 106 -53.19 3.05 13.48
N SER A 107 -52.93 1.99 12.71
CA SER A 107 -51.95 2.02 11.64
C SER A 107 -52.27 1.02 10.56
N ILE A 108 -51.90 1.34 9.33
CA ILE A 108 -52.02 0.47 8.16
C ILE A 108 -50.71 0.45 7.39
N VAL A 109 -50.51 -0.60 6.59
CA VAL A 109 -49.37 -0.69 5.67
C VAL A 109 -49.84 -0.41 4.25
N LEU A 110 -49.21 0.55 3.59
CA LEU A 110 -49.49 0.89 2.21
C LEU A 110 -48.24 0.66 1.35
N PRO A 111 -48.40 0.25 0.08
CA PRO A 111 -47.28 0.24 -0.84
C PRO A 111 -46.89 1.68 -1.16
N ALA A 112 -45.59 1.96 -1.18
CA ALA A 112 -45.07 3.32 -1.29
C ALA A 112 -45.42 4.00 -2.63
N ASP A 113 -45.74 3.22 -3.66
CA ASP A 113 -46.04 3.69 -5.02
C ASP A 113 -47.42 4.35 -5.15
N LYS A 114 -48.27 4.18 -4.14
CA LYS A 114 -49.62 4.76 -4.06
C LYS A 114 -49.67 6.08 -3.31
N ILE A 115 -48.62 6.43 -2.57
CA ILE A 115 -48.57 7.65 -1.77
C ILE A 115 -47.43 8.58 -2.24
N TRP A 116 -47.48 9.84 -1.84
CA TRP A 116 -46.35 10.75 -2.00
C TRP A 116 -45.21 10.26 -1.10
N ILE A 117 -44.02 10.20 -1.67
CA ILE A 117 -42.78 9.91 -0.95
C ILE A 117 -41.76 11.01 -1.24
N PRO A 118 -40.87 11.32 -0.28
CA PRO A 118 -39.81 12.27 -0.54
C PRO A 118 -38.83 11.68 -1.57
N ASP A 119 -38.46 12.50 -2.55
CA ASP A 119 -37.54 12.09 -3.61
C ASP A 119 -36.09 12.22 -3.14
N LEU A 120 -35.61 11.24 -2.39
CA LEU A 120 -34.29 11.24 -1.77
C LEU A 120 -33.25 10.61 -2.69
N HIS A 121 -32.15 11.33 -2.90
CA HIS A 121 -31.05 10.93 -3.76
C HIS A 121 -29.70 11.06 -3.04
N LEU A 122 -28.76 10.18 -3.41
CA LEU A 122 -27.36 10.26 -3.02
C LEU A 122 -26.58 11.07 -4.07
N PHE A 123 -26.29 12.33 -3.79
CA PHE A 123 -25.70 13.27 -4.76
C PHE A 123 -24.30 12.87 -5.22
N ASN A 124 -23.49 12.29 -4.33
CA ASN A 124 -22.19 11.74 -4.69
C ASN A 124 -22.24 10.25 -5.01
N SER A 125 -23.35 9.76 -5.56
CA SER A 125 -23.50 8.36 -5.96
C SER A 125 -22.46 7.96 -7.01
N ALA A 126 -21.93 6.74 -6.87
CA ALA A 126 -21.13 6.06 -7.89
C ALA A 126 -21.95 5.03 -8.69
N ALA A 127 -23.22 4.85 -8.36
CA ALA A 127 -24.16 3.98 -9.07
C ALA A 127 -24.99 4.77 -10.09
N GLU A 128 -25.45 4.09 -11.14
CA GLU A 128 -26.41 4.65 -12.11
C GLU A 128 -27.75 5.01 -11.45
N ASN A 129 -28.17 4.25 -10.44
CA ASN A 129 -29.35 4.55 -9.63
C ASN A 129 -28.92 5.04 -8.24
N ASP A 130 -29.20 6.31 -7.98
CA ASP A 130 -28.87 7.04 -6.75
C ASP A 130 -30.09 7.20 -5.82
N ARG A 131 -31.26 6.70 -6.23
CA ARG A 131 -32.54 6.93 -5.58
C ARG A 131 -32.76 6.03 -4.37
N ILE A 132 -33.21 6.62 -3.27
CA ILE A 132 -33.55 5.94 -2.03
C ILE A 132 -35.07 5.74 -1.98
N TYR A 133 -35.54 4.55 -2.36
CA TYR A 133 -36.97 4.24 -2.45
C TYR A 133 -37.43 3.15 -1.45
N PRO A 134 -38.43 3.43 -0.58
CA PRO A 134 -39.05 2.42 0.26
C PRO A 134 -40.07 1.57 -0.51
N LEU A 135 -40.17 0.26 -0.27
CA LEU A 135 -41.19 -0.59 -0.90
C LEU A 135 -42.58 -0.42 -0.26
N ASN A 136 -42.61 -0.50 1.07
CA ASN A 136 -43.83 -0.39 1.87
C ASN A 136 -43.62 0.67 2.96
N VAL A 137 -44.71 1.32 3.32
CA VAL A 137 -44.75 2.34 4.36
C VAL A 137 -45.81 1.98 5.39
N GLN A 138 -45.55 2.28 6.66
CA GLN A 138 -46.53 2.21 7.72
C GLN A 138 -47.09 3.62 7.94
N VAL A 139 -48.39 3.77 7.79
CA VAL A 139 -49.10 5.02 8.03
C VAL A 139 -49.87 4.88 9.33
N SER A 140 -49.72 5.86 10.22
CA SER A 140 -50.44 5.95 11.49
C SER A 140 -51.65 6.89 11.35
N SER A 141 -52.64 6.74 12.23
CA SER A 141 -53.93 7.47 12.11
C SER A 141 -53.80 9.00 12.19
N ASP A 142 -52.72 9.49 12.81
CA ASP A 142 -52.33 10.89 12.87
C ASP A 142 -51.71 11.44 11.56
N GLY A 143 -51.55 10.58 10.53
CA GLY A 143 -50.90 10.91 9.28
C GLY A 143 -49.37 10.74 9.30
N THR A 144 -48.78 10.24 10.39
CA THR A 144 -47.35 9.96 10.45
C THR A 144 -47.01 8.73 9.60
N VAL A 145 -46.09 8.90 8.66
CA VAL A 145 -45.63 7.85 7.74
C VAL A 145 -44.20 7.46 8.09
N LYS A 146 -43.99 6.14 8.29
CA LYS A 146 -42.68 5.57 8.59
C LYS A 146 -42.31 4.49 7.60
N SER A 147 -41.04 4.42 7.24
CA SER A 147 -40.48 3.31 6.48
C SER A 147 -39.09 2.96 6.93
N TYR A 148 -38.74 1.68 6.82
CA TYR A 148 -37.45 1.14 7.27
C TYR A 148 -36.71 0.41 6.13
N PRO A 149 -36.44 1.06 4.98
CA PRO A 149 -35.80 0.37 3.87
C PRO A 149 -34.35 0.03 4.18
N ILE A 150 -33.88 -1.09 3.63
CA ILE A 150 -32.47 -1.47 3.65
C ILE A 150 -31.89 -1.08 2.31
N ASN A 151 -30.93 -0.15 2.32
CA ASN A 151 -30.34 0.41 1.12
C ASN A 151 -28.84 0.11 1.05
N GLN A 152 -28.38 -0.09 -0.17
CA GLN A 152 -26.97 -0.06 -0.52
C GLN A 152 -26.65 1.37 -0.95
N LEU A 153 -25.78 2.07 -0.22
CA LEU A 153 -25.28 3.38 -0.62
C LEU A 153 -23.90 3.17 -1.24
N TYR A 154 -23.79 3.48 -2.54
CA TYR A 154 -22.55 3.43 -3.30
C TYR A 154 -22.13 4.86 -3.65
N ALA A 155 -21.07 5.36 -3.02
CA ALA A 155 -20.67 6.76 -3.10
C ALA A 155 -19.22 6.91 -3.58
N HIS A 156 -18.93 8.04 -4.24
CA HIS A 156 -17.57 8.52 -4.44
C HIS A 156 -17.00 9.09 -3.14
N CYS A 157 -15.75 8.77 -2.85
CA CYS A 157 -15.04 9.18 -1.64
C CYS A 157 -13.58 9.50 -1.96
N ASP A 158 -13.14 10.71 -1.59
CA ASP A 158 -11.77 11.16 -1.78
C ASP A 158 -10.87 10.53 -0.69
N PHE A 159 -10.22 9.43 -1.03
CA PHE A 159 -9.32 8.73 -0.12
C PHE A 159 -7.93 9.38 -0.06
N ASP A 160 -7.34 9.39 1.13
CA ASP A 160 -5.96 9.83 1.38
C ASP A 160 -5.07 8.63 1.74
N PHE A 161 -4.12 8.30 0.86
CA PHE A 161 -3.22 7.14 1.01
C PHE A 161 -1.83 7.50 1.52
N SER A 162 -1.61 8.74 1.99
CA SER A 162 -0.30 9.17 2.48
C SER A 162 0.25 8.24 3.58
N ASP A 163 -0.62 7.79 4.48
CA ASP A 163 -0.27 6.91 5.60
C ASP A 163 -0.51 5.41 5.33
N PHE A 164 -0.75 5.02 4.07
CA PHE A 164 -1.01 3.61 3.74
C PHE A 164 0.15 2.70 4.19
N PRO A 165 -0.10 1.58 4.89
CA PRO A 165 -1.39 0.88 5.10
C PRO A 165 -2.06 1.17 6.46
N TYR A 166 -1.60 2.19 7.20
CA TYR A 166 -2.12 2.60 8.51
C TYR A 166 -3.18 3.71 8.39
N ASP A 167 -3.74 3.87 7.21
CA ASP A 167 -4.60 4.96 6.80
C ASP A 167 -5.97 4.94 7.49
N THR A 168 -6.51 6.14 7.71
CA THR A 168 -7.87 6.38 8.20
C THR A 168 -8.62 7.23 7.20
N GLN A 169 -9.69 6.69 6.63
CA GLN A 169 -10.46 7.32 5.57
C GLN A 169 -11.72 7.98 6.10
N LYS A 170 -12.09 9.11 5.49
CA LYS A 170 -13.30 9.87 5.81
C LYS A 170 -14.14 10.02 4.55
N CYS A 171 -15.25 9.30 4.49
CA CYS A 171 -16.17 9.37 3.35
C CYS A 171 -17.42 10.13 3.71
N ASP A 172 -17.69 11.19 2.95
CA ASP A 172 -18.92 11.96 3.04
C ASP A 172 -20.00 11.32 2.17
N PHE A 173 -21.24 11.28 2.66
CA PHE A 173 -22.42 10.84 1.93
C PHE A 173 -23.44 11.96 1.94
N LEU A 174 -23.89 12.35 0.74
CA LEU A 174 -24.73 13.53 0.53
C LEU A 174 -26.15 13.11 0.16
N ILE A 175 -27.08 13.19 1.10
CA ILE A 175 -28.50 12.87 0.87
C ILE A 175 -29.26 14.17 0.68
N GLY A 176 -29.95 14.30 -0.45
CA GLY A 176 -30.75 15.49 -0.75
C GLY A 176 -31.99 15.18 -1.57
N ASN A 177 -32.77 16.22 -1.86
CA ASN A 177 -33.92 16.14 -2.76
C ASN A 177 -33.60 16.85 -4.09
N VAL A 178 -33.86 16.18 -5.22
CA VAL A 178 -33.53 16.66 -6.57
C VAL A 178 -34.60 17.58 -7.17
N VAL A 179 -35.87 17.33 -6.85
CA VAL A 179 -37.02 17.92 -7.58
C VAL A 179 -37.53 19.20 -6.92
N GLU A 180 -37.53 19.25 -5.59
CA GLU A 180 -38.15 20.33 -4.82
C GLU A 180 -37.10 21.12 -4.03
N LYS A 181 -36.34 21.95 -4.75
CA LYS A 181 -35.43 22.97 -4.20
C LYS A 181 -36.09 23.70 -3.02
N SER A 182 -35.47 23.59 -1.84
CA SER A 182 -35.85 24.20 -0.55
C SER A 182 -37.28 24.00 0.00
N LYS A 183 -38.16 23.23 -0.67
CA LYS A 183 -39.52 22.95 -0.18
C LYS A 183 -39.62 21.68 0.67
N VAL A 184 -38.63 20.81 0.59
CA VAL A 184 -38.49 19.65 1.47
C VAL A 184 -37.26 19.88 2.33
N ARG A 185 -37.37 19.76 3.65
CA ARG A 185 -36.21 19.85 4.56
C ARG A 185 -35.87 18.47 5.07
N ILE A 186 -34.59 18.13 5.04
CA ILE A 186 -34.10 16.82 5.45
C ILE A 186 -33.36 16.99 6.77
N TYR A 187 -33.76 16.22 7.77
CA TYR A 187 -33.10 16.16 9.06
C TYR A 187 -32.43 14.80 9.21
N LEU A 188 -31.10 14.76 9.10
CA LEU A 188 -30.33 13.55 9.31
C LEU A 188 -30.02 13.33 10.78
N THR A 189 -30.16 12.08 11.21
CA THR A 189 -29.61 11.59 12.47
C THR A 189 -28.85 10.31 12.21
N THR A 190 -27.77 10.10 12.97
CA THR A 190 -26.94 8.90 12.82
C THR A 190 -27.01 8.04 14.08
N THR A 191 -27.31 6.75 13.90
CA THR A 191 -27.31 5.76 14.97
C THR A 191 -26.44 4.58 14.58
N VAL A 192 -25.56 4.13 15.48
CA VAL A 192 -24.73 2.96 15.24
C VAL A 192 -24.84 2.03 16.43
N ASN A 193 -25.27 0.80 16.18
CA ASN A 193 -25.18 -0.27 17.16
C ASN A 193 -23.97 -1.15 16.82
N GLU A 194 -22.81 -0.83 17.40
CA GLU A 194 -21.54 -1.49 17.12
C GLU A 194 -21.59 -3.01 17.27
N SER A 195 -22.41 -3.51 18.20
CA SER A 195 -22.54 -4.96 18.43
C SER A 195 -23.23 -5.69 17.26
N ARG A 196 -24.00 -4.97 16.44
CA ARG A 196 -24.73 -5.50 15.28
C ARG A 196 -24.05 -5.15 13.95
N LEU A 197 -22.93 -4.44 13.99
CA LEU A 197 -22.18 -4.07 12.81
C LEU A 197 -21.53 -5.31 12.21
N GLY A 198 -21.75 -5.54 10.92
CA GLY A 198 -21.11 -6.61 10.18
C GLY A 198 -19.60 -6.41 10.19
N LYS A 199 -18.86 -7.42 10.67
CA LYS A 199 -17.40 -7.39 10.68
C LYS A 199 -16.87 -7.38 9.23
N ASN A 200 -15.89 -6.52 8.98
CA ASN A 200 -15.10 -6.50 7.75
C ASN A 200 -13.65 -6.82 8.15
N SER A 201 -12.97 -7.67 7.36
CA SER A 201 -11.61 -8.15 7.67
C SER A 201 -10.53 -7.10 7.44
N GLU A 202 -10.81 -6.14 6.56
CA GLU A 202 -9.85 -5.13 6.12
C GLU A 202 -10.15 -3.76 6.73
N TRP A 203 -11.43 -3.40 6.87
CA TRP A 203 -11.85 -2.09 7.35
C TRP A 203 -12.56 -2.18 8.70
N SER A 204 -12.08 -1.38 9.66
CA SER A 204 -12.71 -1.21 10.96
C SER A 204 -13.51 0.10 10.99
N PHE A 205 -14.68 0.05 11.61
CA PHE A 205 -15.46 1.25 11.89
C PHE A 205 -14.80 2.05 13.02
N VAL A 206 -14.69 3.37 12.83
CA VAL A 206 -14.17 4.28 13.85
C VAL A 206 -15.27 5.21 14.36
N LYS A 207 -15.94 5.91 13.45
CA LYS A 207 -16.94 6.93 13.82
C LYS A 207 -17.93 7.19 12.70
N LEU A 208 -19.17 7.48 13.06
CA LEU A 208 -20.19 8.08 12.19
C LEU A 208 -20.54 9.46 12.76
N ARG A 209 -20.58 10.48 11.90
CA ARG A 209 -20.95 11.85 12.30
C ARG A 209 -21.92 12.43 11.30
N ASP A 210 -23.07 12.91 11.75
CA ASP A 210 -23.95 13.79 11.00
C ASP A 210 -23.41 15.23 10.99
N ARG A 211 -23.59 15.92 9.86
CA ARG A 211 -23.36 17.35 9.74
C ARG A 211 -24.60 17.99 9.10
N HIS A 212 -25.23 18.91 9.83
CA HIS A 212 -26.37 19.66 9.33
C HIS A 212 -25.91 20.84 8.46
N GLU A 213 -26.81 21.26 7.56
CA GLU A 213 -26.70 22.35 6.58
C GLU A 213 -26.02 23.63 7.12
N PHE A 214 -26.19 23.96 8.40
CA PHE A 214 -25.64 25.16 9.04
C PHE A 214 -24.16 25.08 9.51
N GLU A 215 -23.52 23.91 9.54
CA GLU A 215 -22.10 23.76 9.95
C GLU A 215 -21.11 23.59 8.77
N LEU A 216 -21.60 23.68 7.53
CA LEU A 216 -20.84 23.36 6.31
C LEU A 216 -20.00 24.52 5.74
N SER A 217 -19.91 25.66 6.43
CA SER A 217 -18.98 26.74 6.08
C SER A 217 -17.53 26.35 6.44
N VAL A 218 -16.87 25.55 5.61
CA VAL A 218 -15.43 25.24 5.71
C VAL A 218 -14.66 25.99 4.62
N PRO A 219 -13.57 26.70 4.94
CA PRO A 219 -12.90 27.58 4.00
C PRO A 219 -11.95 26.82 3.07
N GLY A 220 -12.04 27.14 1.78
CA GLY A 220 -10.96 26.95 0.81
C GLY A 220 -10.79 25.54 0.24
N THR A 221 -11.42 25.28 -0.89
CA THR A 221 -10.84 24.77 -2.17
C THR A 221 -11.95 24.11 -2.99
N MET A 222 -12.26 24.72 -4.15
CA MET A 222 -13.39 24.45 -5.04
C MET A 222 -14.79 24.60 -4.41
N ASN A 223 -15.70 25.27 -5.14
CA ASN A 223 -16.98 25.78 -4.67
C ASN A 223 -17.99 24.66 -4.25
N LYS A 224 -17.76 23.99 -3.11
CA LYS A 224 -18.81 23.23 -2.40
C LYS A 224 -19.99 24.13 -1.99
N GLN A 225 -19.81 25.46 -2.02
CA GLN A 225 -20.84 26.47 -1.73
C GLN A 225 -22.06 26.43 -2.68
N ASP A 226 -21.95 25.83 -3.87
CA ASP A 226 -23.07 25.82 -4.84
C ASP A 226 -24.15 24.78 -4.49
N TRP A 227 -23.77 23.63 -3.94
CA TRP A 227 -24.71 22.57 -3.52
C TRP A 227 -25.38 22.85 -2.18
N PHE A 228 -24.75 23.70 -1.35
CA PHE A 228 -25.26 24.14 -0.05
C PHE A 228 -25.72 25.60 -0.08
N SER A 229 -25.91 26.16 -1.28
CA SER A 229 -26.62 27.43 -1.47
C SER A 229 -28.06 27.27 -0.97
N SER A 230 -28.72 28.39 -0.59
CA SER A 230 -30.07 28.44 0.04
C SER A 230 -31.21 27.73 -0.71
N ASP A 231 -30.91 27.17 -1.88
CA ASP A 231 -31.87 26.58 -2.80
C ASP A 231 -31.93 25.05 -2.70
N TRP A 232 -30.94 24.37 -2.11
CA TRP A 232 -30.90 22.90 -2.05
C TRP A 232 -30.92 22.37 -0.63
N SER A 233 -31.88 21.48 -0.33
CA SER A 233 -31.95 20.75 0.93
C SER A 233 -31.05 19.52 0.87
N VAL A 234 -29.75 19.69 1.10
CA VAL A 234 -28.78 18.58 1.15
C VAL A 234 -28.27 18.45 2.58
N SER A 235 -28.33 17.24 3.11
CA SER A 235 -27.75 16.90 4.40
C SER A 235 -26.63 15.87 4.21
N MET A 236 -25.61 15.94 5.07
CA MET A 236 -24.41 15.13 4.93
C MET A 236 -24.14 14.31 6.18
N PHE A 237 -23.66 13.09 6.00
CA PHE A 237 -23.02 12.35 7.09
C PHE A 237 -21.65 11.84 6.65
N THR A 238 -20.72 11.80 7.59
CA THR A 238 -19.34 11.40 7.39
C THR A 238 -19.08 10.08 8.10
N LEU A 239 -18.67 9.08 7.34
CA LEU A 239 -18.22 7.78 7.83
C LEU A 239 -16.69 7.77 7.92
N THR A 240 -16.16 7.51 9.12
CA THR A 240 -14.71 7.33 9.34
C THR A 240 -14.39 5.85 9.52
N ILE A 241 -13.49 5.33 8.69
CA ILE A 241 -13.04 3.94 8.70
C ILE A 241 -11.51 3.87 8.82
N LYS A 242 -11.00 2.84 9.47
CA LYS A 242 -9.56 2.61 9.65
C LYS A 242 -9.17 1.26 9.07
N ARG A 243 -8.11 1.23 8.27
CA ARG A 243 -7.59 0.00 7.65
C ARG A 243 -6.89 -0.89 8.67
N SER A 244 -7.03 -2.20 8.50
CA SER A 244 -6.26 -3.23 9.18
C SER A 244 -4.97 -3.51 8.40
N ALA A 245 -3.86 -2.92 8.85
CA ALA A 245 -2.56 -2.99 8.18
C ALA A 245 -1.94 -4.40 8.12
N LYS A 246 -2.45 -5.37 8.90
CA LYS A 246 -1.71 -6.61 9.19
C LYS A 246 -1.41 -7.47 7.96
N PHE A 247 -2.33 -7.47 7.00
CA PHE A 247 -2.13 -8.16 5.73
C PHE A 247 -0.96 -7.55 4.93
N TYR A 248 -0.93 -6.22 4.82
CA TYR A 248 0.09 -5.47 4.09
C TYR A 248 1.46 -5.50 4.78
N GLU A 249 1.51 -5.50 6.12
CA GLU A 249 2.74 -5.74 6.87
C GLU A 249 3.39 -7.07 6.47
N ASN A 250 2.58 -8.14 6.43
CA ASN A 250 3.04 -9.49 6.07
C ASN A 250 3.44 -9.61 4.60
N LEU A 251 2.71 -8.93 3.71
CA LEU A 251 2.94 -9.03 2.26
C LEU A 251 4.10 -8.15 1.77
N PHE A 252 4.27 -6.94 2.32
CA PHE A 252 5.24 -5.96 1.83
C PHE A 252 6.38 -5.72 2.82
N ILE A 253 6.07 -5.40 4.07
CA ILE A 253 7.08 -4.95 5.04
C ILE A 253 8.06 -6.09 5.38
N TRP A 254 7.56 -7.29 5.68
CA TRP A 254 8.44 -8.42 6.01
C TRP A 254 9.39 -8.82 4.87
N PRO A 255 8.95 -9.01 3.61
CA PRO A 255 9.86 -9.25 2.49
C PRO A 255 10.88 -8.13 2.27
N LEU A 256 10.49 -6.85 2.45
CA LEU A 256 11.42 -5.72 2.36
C LEU A 256 12.49 -5.78 3.46
N MET A 257 12.11 -6.13 4.68
CA MET A 257 13.07 -6.32 5.77
C MET A 257 14.07 -7.44 5.45
N PHE A 258 13.62 -8.56 4.88
CA PHE A 258 14.52 -9.62 4.43
C PHE A 258 15.46 -9.15 3.30
N ILE A 259 14.96 -8.37 2.34
CA ILE A 259 15.79 -7.76 1.29
C ILE A 259 16.86 -6.85 1.89
N LEU A 260 16.53 -6.00 2.86
CA LEU A 260 17.50 -5.12 3.54
C LEU A 260 18.58 -5.91 4.30
N ILE A 261 18.21 -7.05 4.91
CA ILE A 261 19.15 -7.96 5.57
C ILE A 261 20.08 -8.61 4.54
N ILE A 262 19.53 -9.17 3.45
CA ILE A 262 20.32 -9.79 2.38
C ILE A 262 21.26 -8.75 1.75
N GLN A 263 20.76 -7.54 1.50
CA GLN A 263 21.54 -6.42 1.00
C GLN A 263 22.71 -6.05 1.93
N SER A 264 22.51 -6.14 3.25
CA SER A 264 23.58 -5.97 4.24
C SER A 264 24.61 -7.10 4.16
N CYS A 265 24.17 -8.34 3.94
CA CYS A 265 25.04 -9.50 3.73
C CYS A 265 25.89 -9.40 2.45
N VAL A 266 25.40 -8.74 1.39
CA VAL A 266 26.16 -8.53 0.14
C VAL A 266 27.49 -7.80 0.39
N PHE A 267 27.54 -6.86 1.34
CA PHE A 267 28.78 -6.16 1.73
C PHE A 267 29.70 -6.98 2.67
N ILE A 268 29.22 -8.10 3.21
CA ILE A 268 30.07 -9.02 3.98
C ILE A 268 30.90 -9.89 3.02
N LEU A 269 30.38 -10.17 1.82
CA LEU A 269 31.09 -10.91 0.80
C LEU A 269 32.32 -10.14 0.30
N PRO A 270 33.43 -10.84 0.05
CA PRO A 270 34.66 -10.21 -0.42
C PRO A 270 34.40 -9.50 -1.76
N PRO A 271 34.97 -8.29 -1.96
CA PRO A 271 34.72 -7.47 -3.15
C PRO A 271 35.24 -8.07 -4.46
N THR A 272 36.06 -9.12 -4.39
CA THR A 272 36.61 -9.84 -5.54
C THR A 272 35.61 -10.77 -6.21
N CYS A 273 34.49 -11.11 -5.54
CA CYS A 273 33.47 -12.00 -6.09
C CYS A 273 32.53 -11.26 -7.05
N ILE A 274 32.53 -11.64 -8.33
CA ILE A 274 31.62 -11.10 -9.36
C ILE A 274 30.15 -11.35 -9.00
N GLU A 275 29.85 -12.46 -8.31
CA GLU A 275 28.50 -12.82 -7.83
C GLU A 275 27.86 -11.76 -6.92
N ARG A 276 28.68 -10.93 -6.28
CA ARG A 276 28.20 -9.82 -5.46
C ARG A 276 27.39 -8.81 -6.28
N ALA A 277 27.85 -8.48 -7.49
CA ALA A 277 27.15 -7.56 -8.37
C ALA A 277 25.85 -8.19 -8.93
N SER A 278 25.87 -9.49 -9.24
CA SER A 278 24.67 -10.18 -9.73
C SER A 278 23.59 -10.31 -8.66
N MET A 279 23.95 -10.57 -7.40
CA MET A 279 23.00 -10.57 -6.27
C MET A 279 22.31 -9.21 -6.13
N GLY A 280 23.05 -8.11 -6.26
CA GLY A 280 22.46 -6.78 -6.17
C GLY A 280 21.50 -6.45 -7.33
N VAL A 281 21.79 -6.90 -8.55
CA VAL A 281 20.85 -6.77 -9.69
C VAL A 281 19.59 -7.62 -9.46
N LEU A 282 19.73 -8.82 -8.89
CA LEU A 282 18.58 -9.65 -8.54
C LEU A 282 17.71 -8.99 -7.46
N LEU A 283 18.32 -8.41 -6.42
CA LEU A 283 17.60 -7.65 -5.40
C LEU A 283 16.86 -6.45 -6.00
N LEU A 284 17.49 -5.72 -6.93
CA LEU A 284 16.84 -4.62 -7.66
C LEU A 284 15.62 -5.11 -8.44
N LEU A 285 15.74 -6.23 -9.16
CA LEU A 285 14.61 -6.84 -9.87
C LEU A 285 13.49 -7.24 -8.92
N THR A 286 13.81 -7.83 -7.76
CA THR A 286 12.79 -8.18 -6.76
C THR A 286 12.07 -6.96 -6.22
N LEU A 287 12.78 -5.85 -5.99
CA LEU A 287 12.16 -4.58 -5.56
C LEU A 287 11.24 -4.00 -6.64
N VAL A 288 11.61 -4.09 -7.93
CA VAL A 288 10.75 -3.66 -9.05
C VAL A 288 9.47 -4.50 -9.08
N ILE A 289 9.57 -5.83 -8.92
CA ILE A 289 8.39 -6.70 -8.87
C ILE A 289 7.51 -6.36 -7.66
N MET A 290 8.10 -6.10 -6.49
CA MET A 290 7.35 -5.69 -5.30
C MET A 290 6.64 -4.34 -5.50
N SER A 291 7.26 -3.39 -6.18
CA SER A 291 6.64 -2.10 -6.55
C SER A 291 5.46 -2.31 -7.50
N LEU A 292 5.61 -3.15 -8.52
CA LEU A 292 4.51 -3.48 -9.44
C LEU A 292 3.36 -4.21 -8.75
N MET A 293 3.66 -5.02 -7.72
CA MET A 293 2.61 -5.61 -6.89
C MET A 293 1.88 -4.56 -6.07
N LEU A 294 2.59 -3.57 -5.51
CA LEU A 294 1.99 -2.48 -4.73
C LEU A 294 1.03 -1.60 -5.56
N ASP A 295 1.35 -1.37 -6.84
CA ASP A 295 0.49 -0.65 -7.79
C ASP A 295 -0.89 -1.31 -7.97
N SER A 296 -1.02 -2.61 -7.69
CA SER A 296 -2.32 -3.31 -7.76
C SER A 296 -3.19 -3.10 -6.52
N TYR A 297 -2.62 -2.61 -5.41
CA TYR A 297 -3.32 -2.40 -4.14
C TYR A 297 -3.53 -0.93 -3.79
N THR A 298 -2.85 -0.01 -4.46
CA THR A 298 -2.96 1.43 -4.24
C THR A 298 -3.51 2.12 -5.50
N PRO A 299 -4.37 3.14 -5.37
CA PRO A 299 -4.81 3.89 -6.53
C PRO A 299 -3.70 4.78 -7.05
N LYS A 300 -3.84 5.20 -8.31
CA LYS A 300 -2.95 6.19 -8.93
C LYS A 300 -3.21 7.57 -8.32
N ASN A 301 -2.63 7.85 -7.17
CA ASN A 301 -2.66 9.16 -6.55
C ASN A 301 -1.34 9.90 -6.87
N SER A 302 -1.45 11.07 -7.49
CA SER A 302 -0.28 11.92 -7.80
C SER A 302 0.04 12.93 -6.70
N VAL A 303 -0.81 13.06 -5.69
CA VAL A 303 -0.72 14.13 -4.67
C VAL A 303 0.29 13.78 -3.57
N SER A 304 0.34 12.53 -3.15
CA SER A 304 1.23 12.07 -2.08
C SER A 304 1.64 10.61 -2.27
N LEU A 305 2.92 10.33 -2.01
CA LEU A 305 3.47 8.97 -1.97
C LEU A 305 3.16 8.34 -0.61
N SER A 306 2.80 7.05 -0.60
CA SER A 306 2.55 6.34 0.65
C SER A 306 3.85 6.04 1.42
N VAL A 307 3.72 5.68 2.70
CA VAL A 307 4.85 5.20 3.52
C VAL A 307 5.54 3.99 2.87
N ILE A 308 4.78 3.06 2.29
CA ILE A 308 5.35 1.88 1.61
C ILE A 308 6.06 2.29 0.32
N ASP A 309 5.49 3.20 -0.48
CA ASP A 309 6.15 3.70 -1.71
C ASP A 309 7.50 4.33 -1.39
N ASN A 310 7.54 5.16 -0.35
CA ASN A 310 8.78 5.77 0.13
C ASN A 310 9.79 4.72 0.61
N LEU A 311 9.34 3.67 1.31
CA LEU A 311 10.20 2.57 1.75
C LEU A 311 10.78 1.75 0.58
N ILE A 312 9.95 1.40 -0.41
CA ILE A 312 10.39 0.67 -1.61
C ILE A 312 11.34 1.54 -2.43
N GLY A 313 11.00 2.80 -2.67
CA GLY A 313 11.83 3.75 -3.42
C GLY A 313 13.19 3.98 -2.74
N PHE A 314 13.20 4.15 -1.42
CA PHE A 314 14.43 4.25 -0.64
C PHE A 314 15.27 2.96 -0.74
N SER A 315 14.63 1.79 -0.64
CA SER A 315 15.31 0.50 -0.78
C SER A 315 15.92 0.33 -2.19
N MET A 316 15.19 0.74 -3.23
CA MET A 316 15.68 0.72 -4.62
C MET A 316 16.90 1.62 -4.79
N PHE A 317 16.87 2.83 -4.22
CA PHE A 317 18.01 3.74 -4.24
C PHE A 317 19.23 3.12 -3.53
N MET A 318 19.03 2.52 -2.36
CA MET A 318 20.10 1.90 -1.58
C MET A 318 20.73 0.69 -2.28
N VAL A 319 19.92 -0.17 -2.90
CA VAL A 319 20.41 -1.31 -3.70
C VAL A 319 21.15 -0.82 -4.94
N THR A 320 20.63 0.19 -5.65
CA THR A 320 21.28 0.77 -6.84
C THR A 320 22.62 1.41 -6.47
N TRP A 321 22.68 2.17 -5.38
CA TRP A 321 23.94 2.74 -4.89
C TRP A 321 24.96 1.65 -4.53
N SER A 322 24.54 0.62 -3.79
CA SER A 322 25.42 -0.49 -3.42
C SER A 322 25.95 -1.28 -4.62
N THR A 323 25.11 -1.54 -5.61
CA THR A 323 25.51 -2.26 -6.83
C THR A 323 26.46 -1.44 -7.68
N PHE A 324 26.22 -0.14 -7.80
CA PHE A 324 27.12 0.79 -8.46
C PHE A 324 28.50 0.82 -7.79
N VAL A 325 28.55 0.96 -6.46
CA VAL A 325 29.81 0.89 -5.71
C VAL A 325 30.51 -0.46 -5.90
N SER A 326 29.77 -1.57 -5.84
CA SER A 326 30.35 -2.92 -6.00
C SER A 326 30.96 -3.13 -7.39
N THR A 327 30.28 -2.65 -8.45
CA THR A 327 30.80 -2.73 -9.82
C THR A 327 32.02 -1.84 -10.04
N LEU A 328 32.08 -0.67 -9.41
CA LEU A 328 33.27 0.18 -9.39
C LEU A 328 34.45 -0.51 -8.71
N ILE A 329 34.24 -1.12 -7.54
CA ILE A 329 35.31 -1.83 -6.80
C ILE A 329 35.83 -3.02 -7.61
N ILE A 330 34.94 -3.83 -8.19
CA ILE A 330 35.33 -4.93 -9.09
C ILE A 330 36.08 -4.40 -10.32
N GLY A 331 35.68 -3.24 -10.84
CA GLY A 331 36.36 -2.57 -11.94
C GLY A 331 37.80 -2.15 -11.61
N LEU A 332 38.05 -1.72 -10.38
CA LEU A 332 39.39 -1.38 -9.89
C LEU A 332 40.29 -2.61 -9.70
N ASP A 333 39.71 -3.78 -9.43
CA ASP A 333 40.45 -5.04 -9.21
C ASP A 333 40.92 -5.70 -10.53
N LYS A 334 40.35 -5.33 -11.68
CA LYS A 334 40.76 -5.90 -12.97
C LYS A 334 42.23 -5.58 -13.30
N ASP A 335 42.87 -6.57 -13.94
CA ASP A 335 44.30 -6.62 -14.32
C ASP A 335 44.86 -5.34 -14.97
N THR A 336 44.03 -4.44 -15.50
CA THR A 336 44.48 -3.20 -16.15
C THR A 336 45.00 -2.14 -15.17
N PHE A 337 44.51 -2.12 -13.92
CA PHE A 337 44.90 -1.16 -12.88
C PHE A 337 45.78 -1.77 -11.77
N THR A 338 45.61 -3.06 -11.47
CA THR A 338 46.27 -3.77 -10.36
C THR A 338 47.80 -3.86 -10.47
N TYR A 339 48.37 -3.79 -11.68
CA TYR A 339 49.83 -3.80 -11.88
C TYR A 339 50.48 -2.41 -11.90
N ARG A 340 49.69 -1.32 -11.89
CA ARG A 340 50.23 0.05 -11.89
C ARG A 340 50.58 0.51 -10.48
N PRO A 341 51.67 1.28 -10.30
CA PRO A 341 52.00 1.87 -9.02
C PRO A 341 50.92 2.87 -8.60
N ILE A 342 50.48 2.77 -7.35
CA ILE A 342 49.44 3.64 -6.80
C ILE A 342 50.00 5.05 -6.60
N PRO A 343 49.30 6.11 -7.02
CA PRO A 343 49.71 7.48 -6.73
C PRO A 343 49.87 7.69 -5.21
N THR A 344 51.02 8.21 -4.78
CA THR A 344 51.36 8.39 -3.35
C THR A 344 50.33 9.23 -2.58
N ARG A 345 49.70 10.22 -3.23
CA ARG A 345 48.60 10.98 -2.61
C ARG A 345 47.34 10.15 -2.38
N LEU A 346 46.99 9.28 -3.33
CA LEU A 346 45.84 8.38 -3.21
C LEU A 346 46.08 7.35 -2.11
N LYS A 347 47.28 6.74 -2.07
CA LYS A 347 47.69 5.80 -1.01
C LYS A 347 47.60 6.45 0.38
N ASN A 348 48.10 7.68 0.54
CA ASN A 348 48.04 8.40 1.81
C ASN A 348 46.60 8.76 2.22
N ILE A 349 45.74 9.19 1.30
CA ILE A 349 44.34 9.50 1.64
C ILE A 349 43.60 8.23 2.07
N LEU A 350 43.69 7.16 1.26
CA LEU A 350 42.94 5.93 1.49
C LEU A 350 43.43 5.16 2.72
N LEU A 351 44.73 4.96 2.87
CA LEU A 351 45.25 4.15 3.99
C LEU A 351 45.33 4.93 5.31
N LYS A 352 45.72 6.21 5.28
CA LYS A 352 45.93 6.99 6.52
C LYS A 352 44.63 7.56 7.09
N TYR A 353 43.73 8.06 6.24
CA TYR A 353 42.46 8.65 6.69
C TYR A 353 41.33 7.62 6.69
N ILE A 354 41.08 6.95 5.57
CA ILE A 354 39.94 6.01 5.46
C ILE A 354 40.24 4.69 6.20
N GLY A 355 41.46 4.14 6.06
CA GLY A 355 41.88 2.92 6.74
C GLY A 355 41.83 3.03 8.27
N LYS A 356 42.05 4.23 8.83
CA LYS A 356 41.94 4.50 10.27
C LYS A 356 40.48 4.48 10.77
N ILE A 357 39.53 4.80 9.89
CA ILE A 357 38.09 4.78 10.18
C ILE A 357 37.52 3.37 10.04
N THR A 358 38.01 2.59 9.06
CA THR A 358 37.43 1.28 8.70
C THR A 358 38.05 0.07 9.41
N PHE A 359 39.32 0.12 9.79
CA PHE A 359 40.00 -0.97 10.52
C PHE A 359 40.29 -0.58 11.97
N LYS A 360 40.17 -1.55 12.89
CA LYS A 360 40.83 -1.43 14.21
C LYS A 360 42.33 -1.25 13.95
N TYR A 361 42.90 -0.19 14.52
CA TYR A 361 44.28 0.29 14.40
C TYR A 361 45.38 -0.81 14.38
N GLY A 362 45.12 -1.98 15.00
CA GLY A 362 46.06 -3.09 15.09
C GLY A 362 46.29 -3.94 13.82
N THR A 363 45.31 -4.10 12.93
CA THR A 363 45.48 -4.96 11.73
C THR A 363 46.22 -4.24 10.61
N LEU A 364 45.95 -2.94 10.44
CA LEU A 364 46.61 -2.11 9.42
C LEU A 364 48.10 -1.90 9.77
N ASN A 365 48.43 -1.68 11.05
CA ASN A 365 49.81 -1.56 11.51
C ASN A 365 50.60 -2.88 11.38
N LYS A 366 49.94 -4.04 11.53
CA LYS A 366 50.60 -5.34 11.35
C LYS A 366 50.98 -5.60 9.90
N ILE A 367 50.24 -5.02 8.94
CA ILE A 367 50.51 -5.10 7.50
C ILE A 367 51.55 -4.05 7.10
N LEU A 368 51.43 -2.80 7.59
CA LEU A 368 52.38 -1.72 7.31
C LEU A 368 53.77 -1.96 7.93
N ASN A 369 53.84 -2.49 9.15
CA ASN A 369 55.13 -2.76 9.82
C ASN A 369 55.83 -4.01 9.26
N LYS A 370 55.10 -4.94 8.63
CA LYS A 370 55.73 -6.11 8.00
C LYS A 370 56.59 -5.70 6.80
N ASN A 371 56.13 -4.70 6.03
CA ASN A 371 56.86 -4.18 4.88
C ASN A 371 58.07 -3.28 5.27
N GLN A 372 58.12 -2.72 6.48
CA GLN A 372 59.32 -2.01 6.96
C GLN A 372 60.41 -2.98 7.45
N ASN A 373 60.02 -4.05 8.15
CA ASN A 373 60.98 -5.01 8.69
C ASN A 373 61.57 -5.93 7.61
N GLU A 374 60.78 -6.34 6.60
CA GLU A 374 61.32 -7.14 5.47
C GLU A 374 62.29 -6.34 4.57
N HIS A 375 62.17 -5.00 4.52
CA HIS A 375 63.11 -4.14 3.78
C HIS A 375 64.39 -3.79 4.55
N GLU A 376 64.37 -3.80 5.90
CA GLU A 376 65.58 -3.70 6.72
C GLU A 376 66.35 -5.03 6.75
N ASP A 377 65.66 -6.18 6.80
CA ASP A 377 66.32 -7.50 6.84
C ASP A 377 67.00 -7.88 5.50
N GLU A 378 66.52 -7.41 4.34
CA GLU A 378 67.19 -7.64 3.04
C GLU A 378 68.37 -6.69 2.77
N LEU A 379 68.52 -5.58 3.52
CA LEU A 379 69.64 -4.65 3.34
C LEU A 379 70.83 -4.96 4.26
N GLU A 380 70.64 -5.74 5.32
CA GLU A 380 71.70 -6.09 6.28
C GLU A 380 72.36 -7.47 6.07
N THR A 381 71.87 -8.33 5.17
CA THR A 381 72.47 -9.68 4.95
C THR A 381 73.36 -9.82 3.72
N VAL A 382 74.07 -8.76 3.31
CA VAL A 382 75.26 -8.93 2.45
C VAL A 382 76.49 -8.66 3.30
N ASP A 383 76.85 -9.67 4.08
CA ASP A 383 78.07 -9.69 4.88
C ASP A 383 79.27 -9.75 3.92
N THR A 384 79.83 -8.58 3.60
CA THR A 384 80.97 -8.40 2.68
C THR A 384 82.26 -9.08 3.19
N ASN A 385 82.24 -9.60 4.41
CA ASN A 385 83.37 -10.27 5.04
C ASN A 385 83.49 -11.77 4.71
N GLU A 386 82.43 -12.45 4.25
CA GLU A 386 82.52 -13.87 3.83
C GLU A 386 83.16 -14.06 2.44
N LEU A 387 83.13 -13.05 1.57
CA LEU A 387 83.74 -13.12 0.23
C LEU A 387 85.26 -12.89 0.22
N LEU A 388 85.84 -12.36 1.30
CA LEU A 388 87.29 -12.14 1.44
C LEU A 388 88.02 -13.29 2.17
N GLN A 389 87.30 -14.23 2.78
CA GLN A 389 87.90 -15.37 3.47
C GLN A 389 88.05 -16.64 2.62
N SER A 390 87.44 -16.72 1.43
CA SER A 390 87.59 -17.90 0.55
C SER A 390 88.88 -17.90 -0.30
N SER A 391 89.71 -16.84 -0.25
CA SER A 391 90.98 -16.77 -0.98
C SER A 391 92.21 -17.13 -0.12
N LYS A 392 92.28 -18.36 0.39
CA LYS A 392 93.56 -18.98 0.83
C LYS A 392 93.57 -20.47 0.48
N LEU A 393 94.27 -20.81 -0.60
CA LEU A 393 94.68 -22.18 -0.93
C LEU A 393 95.77 -22.65 0.05
N PRO A 394 95.69 -23.86 0.63
CA PRO A 394 96.84 -24.59 1.10
C PRO A 394 97.43 -25.45 -0.04
N VAL A 395 98.74 -25.29 -0.25
CA VAL A 395 99.59 -26.16 -1.08
C VAL A 395 99.94 -27.42 -0.27
N SER A 396 99.77 -28.62 -0.83
CA SER A 396 100.75 -29.73 -0.74
C SER A 396 100.30 -30.98 -1.51
N ASP A 397 101.10 -31.33 -2.52
CA ASP A 397 101.53 -32.64 -3.03
C ASP A 397 100.63 -33.89 -3.03
N GLY A 398 100.51 -34.50 -4.22
CA GLY A 398 100.60 -35.97 -4.34
C GLY A 398 99.59 -36.69 -5.24
N GLN A 399 100.05 -37.06 -6.45
CA GLN A 399 99.66 -38.23 -7.27
C GLN A 399 98.26 -38.30 -7.93
N THR A 400 98.22 -37.78 -9.16
CA THR A 400 97.73 -38.39 -10.41
C THR A 400 96.90 -39.68 -10.36
N THR A 401 95.62 -39.58 -10.75
CA THR A 401 95.03 -40.43 -11.80
C THR A 401 94.13 -39.58 -12.71
N THR A 402 94.60 -39.35 -13.93
CA THR A 402 93.96 -38.54 -14.97
C THR A 402 93.00 -39.40 -15.80
N SER A 403 91.69 -39.18 -15.68
CA SER A 403 90.75 -39.38 -16.78
C SER A 403 90.65 -38.07 -17.55
N ASN A 404 91.35 -38.02 -18.69
CA ASN A 404 91.37 -36.87 -19.58
C ASN A 404 90.00 -36.70 -20.26
N VAL A 405 89.21 -35.74 -19.78
CA VAL A 405 88.27 -35.01 -20.63
C VAL A 405 89.01 -33.75 -21.06
N SER A 406 89.44 -33.73 -22.32
CA SER A 406 90.10 -32.60 -22.96
C SER A 406 89.13 -31.43 -23.11
N ILE A 407 89.24 -30.45 -22.22
CA ILE A 407 88.83 -29.07 -22.51
C ILE A 407 89.92 -28.49 -23.40
N GLU A 408 89.79 -28.66 -24.71
CA GLU A 408 90.61 -27.96 -25.69
C GLU A 408 90.41 -26.44 -25.53
N ASN A 409 91.50 -25.75 -25.18
CA ASN A 409 91.79 -24.32 -25.37
C ASN A 409 90.57 -23.38 -25.51
N LEU A 410 89.88 -23.09 -24.41
CA LEU A 410 89.16 -21.82 -24.31
C LEU A 410 90.19 -20.71 -24.19
N ASP A 411 90.29 -19.85 -25.21
CA ASP A 411 91.07 -18.62 -25.11
C ASP A 411 90.55 -17.81 -23.91
N LEU A 412 91.44 -17.20 -23.12
CA LEU A 412 91.06 -16.45 -21.91
C LEU A 412 90.03 -15.35 -22.25
N ASN A 413 90.07 -14.85 -23.48
CA ASN A 413 89.09 -13.91 -24.03
C ASN A 413 87.73 -14.54 -24.33
N GLN A 414 87.68 -15.80 -24.79
CA GLN A 414 86.44 -16.57 -24.96
C GLN A 414 85.79 -16.94 -23.63
N ALA A 415 86.60 -17.28 -22.61
CA ALA A 415 86.10 -17.52 -21.25
C ALA A 415 85.51 -16.24 -20.63
N LYS A 416 86.17 -15.09 -20.82
CA LYS A 416 85.67 -13.77 -20.39
C LYS A 416 84.37 -13.39 -21.09
N THR A 417 84.25 -13.59 -22.40
CA THR A 417 83.01 -13.27 -23.13
C THR A 417 81.84 -14.18 -22.72
N LEU A 418 82.07 -15.47 -22.48
CA LEU A 418 81.07 -16.38 -21.93
C LEU A 418 80.62 -15.98 -20.52
N LEU A 419 81.54 -15.58 -19.63
CA LEU A 419 81.19 -15.09 -18.29
C LEU A 419 80.36 -13.79 -18.34
N VAL A 420 80.70 -12.86 -19.23
CA VAL A 420 79.91 -11.64 -19.44
C VAL A 420 78.52 -11.97 -19.98
N LEU A 421 78.41 -12.92 -20.90
CA LEU A 421 77.12 -13.39 -21.43
C LEU A 421 76.24 -14.00 -20.33
N ILE A 422 76.82 -14.85 -19.47
CA ILE A 422 76.11 -15.46 -18.33
C ILE A 422 75.69 -14.40 -17.31
N ASN A 423 76.55 -13.43 -17.00
CA ASN A 423 76.21 -12.33 -16.09
C ASN A 423 75.08 -11.45 -16.66
N ASN A 424 75.08 -11.19 -17.98
CA ASN A 424 74.00 -10.46 -18.63
C ASN A 424 72.67 -11.25 -18.63
N GLN A 425 72.72 -12.57 -18.80
CA GLN A 425 71.54 -13.44 -18.66
C GLN A 425 71.02 -13.42 -17.21
N LEU A 426 71.89 -13.58 -16.22
CA LEU A 426 71.52 -13.55 -14.81
C LEU A 426 70.94 -12.20 -14.37
N THR A 427 71.48 -11.10 -14.86
CA THR A 427 70.93 -9.76 -14.57
C THR A 427 69.56 -9.54 -15.23
N MET A 428 69.33 -10.04 -16.45
CA MET A 428 68.00 -10.05 -17.06
C MET A 428 67.00 -10.96 -16.32
N PHE A 429 67.42 -12.12 -15.84
CA PHE A 429 66.56 -12.98 -15.02
C PHE A 429 66.22 -12.32 -13.69
N ARG A 430 67.19 -11.71 -13.01
CA ARG A 430 66.97 -10.93 -11.79
C ARG A 430 66.02 -9.76 -12.02
N SER A 431 66.15 -9.03 -13.13
CA SER A 431 65.26 -7.91 -13.43
C SER A 431 63.82 -8.37 -13.67
N ARG A 432 63.61 -9.50 -14.36
CA ARG A 432 62.27 -10.09 -14.56
C ARG A 432 61.64 -10.61 -13.28
N LEU A 433 62.44 -11.22 -12.40
CA LEU A 433 61.96 -11.65 -11.08
C LEU A 433 61.53 -10.43 -10.26
N LYS A 434 62.37 -9.39 -10.19
CA LYS A 434 62.06 -8.15 -9.50
C LYS A 434 60.82 -7.44 -10.05
N GLU A 435 60.63 -7.46 -11.37
CA GLU A 435 59.43 -6.89 -12.00
C GLU A 435 58.17 -7.69 -11.65
N LYS A 436 58.27 -9.02 -11.58
CA LYS A 436 57.17 -9.89 -11.16
C LYS A 436 56.83 -9.68 -9.68
N ASP A 437 57.83 -9.58 -8.81
CA ASP A 437 57.65 -9.31 -7.38
C ASP A 437 56.98 -7.95 -7.15
N ASN A 438 57.45 -6.90 -7.85
CA ASN A 438 56.83 -5.57 -7.81
C ASN A 438 55.37 -5.59 -8.31
N MET A 439 55.07 -6.38 -9.35
CA MET A 439 53.71 -6.55 -9.86
C MET A 439 52.79 -7.24 -8.85
N GLU A 440 53.29 -8.27 -8.14
CA GLU A 440 52.56 -8.94 -7.07
C GLU A 440 52.34 -8.04 -5.84
N GLU A 441 53.32 -7.19 -5.51
CA GLU A 441 53.19 -6.21 -4.43
C GLU A 441 52.16 -5.13 -4.76
N ASN A 442 52.21 -4.55 -5.96
CA ASN A 442 51.21 -3.59 -6.43
C ASN A 442 49.79 -4.19 -6.39
N LYS A 443 49.64 -5.45 -6.79
CA LYS A 443 48.36 -6.16 -6.73
C LYS A 443 47.84 -6.30 -5.30
N LYS A 444 48.71 -6.63 -4.34
CA LYS A 444 48.34 -6.71 -2.91
C LYS A 444 47.88 -5.37 -2.37
N ASP A 445 48.58 -4.29 -2.70
CA ASP A 445 48.21 -2.93 -2.27
C ASP A 445 46.83 -2.50 -2.81
N TRP A 446 46.55 -2.74 -4.09
CA TRP A 446 45.23 -2.46 -4.69
C TRP A 446 44.11 -3.28 -4.07
N LEU A 447 44.37 -4.55 -3.76
CA LEU A 447 43.42 -5.42 -3.08
C LEU A 447 43.10 -4.90 -1.67
N ILE A 448 44.12 -4.47 -0.90
CA ILE A 448 43.91 -3.83 0.42
C ILE A 448 43.08 -2.56 0.29
N ILE A 449 43.36 -1.72 -0.71
CA ILE A 449 42.59 -0.50 -0.98
C ILE A 449 41.12 -0.84 -1.29
N GLY A 450 40.86 -1.87 -2.09
CA GLY A 450 39.52 -2.35 -2.39
C GLY A 450 38.74 -2.72 -1.11
N TYR A 451 39.37 -3.45 -0.18
CA TYR A 451 38.76 -3.77 1.12
C TYR A 451 38.52 -2.53 2.00
N VAL A 452 39.44 -1.56 2.01
CA VAL A 452 39.28 -0.31 2.78
C VAL A 452 38.10 0.50 2.25
N LEU A 453 38.00 0.65 0.92
CA LEU A 453 36.90 1.35 0.26
C LEU A 453 35.56 0.64 0.51
N ASP A 454 35.53 -0.68 0.39
CA ASP A 454 34.35 -1.49 0.62
C ASP A 454 33.78 -1.30 2.04
N ARG A 455 34.65 -1.38 3.06
CA ARG A 455 34.25 -1.16 4.46
C ARG A 455 33.78 0.27 4.72
N PHE A 456 34.38 1.25 4.06
CA PHE A 456 33.95 2.65 4.16
C PHE A 456 32.55 2.84 3.56
N CYS A 457 32.30 2.28 2.38
CA CYS A 457 30.98 2.30 1.74
C CYS A 457 29.92 1.56 2.56
N LEU A 458 30.28 0.47 3.25
CA LEU A 458 29.39 -0.22 4.19
C LEU A 458 29.01 0.67 5.38
N ILE A 459 29.94 1.44 5.94
CA ILE A 459 29.64 2.37 7.05
C ILE A 459 28.67 3.44 6.57
N ILE A 460 28.95 4.05 5.40
CA ILE A 460 28.04 5.02 4.77
C ILE A 460 26.66 4.39 4.54
N PHE A 461 26.61 3.17 4.01
CA PHE A 461 25.37 2.46 3.76
C PHE A 461 24.53 2.28 5.03
N TYR A 462 25.12 1.85 6.15
CA TYR A 462 24.38 1.72 7.42
C TYR A 462 23.94 3.05 7.99
N VAL A 463 24.77 4.11 7.88
CA VAL A 463 24.40 5.46 8.31
C VAL A 463 23.19 5.96 7.51
N PHE A 464 23.23 5.86 6.18
CA PHE A 464 22.13 6.25 5.31
C PHE A 464 20.88 5.38 5.55
N MET A 465 21.04 4.07 5.75
CA MET A 465 19.93 3.17 6.08
C MET A 465 19.24 3.60 7.39
N PHE A 466 20.02 3.89 8.44
CA PHE A 466 19.47 4.28 9.73
C PHE A 466 18.70 5.61 9.65
N PHE A 467 19.30 6.65 9.07
CA PHE A 467 18.64 7.95 8.94
C PHE A 467 17.46 7.92 7.97
N GLY A 468 17.56 7.16 6.87
CA GLY A 468 16.48 6.99 5.91
C GLY A 468 15.27 6.28 6.50
N LEU A 469 15.48 5.19 7.25
CA LEU A 469 14.39 4.52 7.96
C LEU A 469 13.77 5.42 9.02
N LEU A 470 14.58 6.21 9.75
CA LEU A 470 14.07 7.13 10.75
C LEU A 470 13.18 8.21 10.12
N PHE A 471 13.58 8.78 8.98
CA PHE A 471 12.80 9.79 8.24
C PHE A 471 11.49 9.26 7.62
N ILE A 472 11.43 7.96 7.29
CA ILE A 472 10.22 7.38 6.68
C ILE A 472 9.15 7.05 7.74
N TYR A 473 9.57 6.73 8.98
CA TYR A 473 8.65 6.35 10.06
C TYR A 473 8.35 7.49 11.06
N PHE A 474 9.15 8.55 11.09
CA PHE A 474 8.99 9.74 11.94
C PHE A 474 9.08 11.01 11.11
#